data_AF-A0A023FV56-F1
#
_entry.id   AF-A0A023FV56-F1
#
_cell.length_a   1.000
_cell.length_b   1.000
_cell.length_c   1.000
_cell.angle_alpha   90.00
_cell.angle_beta   90.00
_cell.angle_gamma   90.00
#
_symmetry.space_group_name_H-M   'P 1'
#
loop_
_entity.id
_entity.type
_entity.pdbx_description
1 polymer ?
#
loop_
_entity_poly.entity_id
_entity_poly.type
_entity_poly.pdbx_seq_one_letter_code
_entity_poly.pdbx_strand_id
1 'polypeptide(L)'
;SDAKAKAAEAATEEEEEIDEPKAVTVRFAQQETDRSKRAREKSFRFIQLKQESEPWIEASFHNFGSERSGVERSMLVCPQMDRDESELPKTIQDYFKDLVLENPSSQGPGQAGQAKQSTDSKTPVGAPKEMSMHTLNNLPLQDHIKAVLLSAKIIDFAKLMSVLPPKSDPTSVVRFLQQVAVLIQGCWVVKSEILYPKDTFSPRTGAPSEIMCRARDFLLFLYTQSRHVTRTKFAETVRLFPEDVKVLLKEIAKPTPDGWEFLLPCDRDFISKYPDVVQRQQMLWDAKQQFLSKSFRLARQEGQGDVV
;
A
#
# COMPACT_ATOMS: atom_id res chain seq x y z
N SER A 1 -1.25 -31.71 -87.49
CA SER A 1 -2.15 -32.87 -87.49
C SER A 1 -1.63 -33.79 -86.42
N ASP A 2 -2.26 -33.84 -85.24
CA ASP A 2 -1.99 -34.80 -84.14
C ASP A 2 -2.67 -34.40 -82.82
N ALA A 3 -3.31 -33.22 -82.76
CA ALA A 3 -4.14 -32.81 -81.63
C ALA A 3 -5.62 -33.23 -81.76
N LYS A 4 -5.99 -33.99 -82.80
CA LYS A 4 -7.40 -34.37 -83.07
C LYS A 4 -7.61 -35.86 -83.38
N ALA A 5 -6.55 -36.67 -83.34
CA ALA A 5 -6.60 -38.11 -83.65
C ALA A 5 -6.38 -39.01 -82.41
N LYS A 6 -6.00 -38.46 -81.26
CA LYS A 6 -5.99 -39.19 -79.96
C LYS A 6 -7.29 -39.07 -79.17
N ALA A 7 -8.33 -38.50 -79.81
CA ALA A 7 -9.67 -38.33 -79.26
C ALA A 7 -10.67 -39.39 -79.78
N ALA A 8 -10.20 -40.48 -80.40
CA ALA A 8 -11.08 -41.42 -81.10
C ALA A 8 -10.71 -42.92 -81.00
N GLU A 9 -9.83 -43.32 -80.07
CA GLU A 9 -9.51 -44.74 -79.88
C GLU A 9 -9.31 -45.05 -78.39
N ALA A 10 -10.44 -45.09 -77.69
CA ALA A 10 -10.68 -45.88 -76.47
C ALA A 10 -12.12 -45.61 -76.02
N ALA A 11 -13.07 -45.80 -76.93
CA ALA A 11 -14.37 -46.29 -76.51
C ALA A 11 -14.18 -47.78 -76.15
N THR A 12 -15.02 -48.25 -75.23
CA THR A 12 -15.16 -49.64 -74.75
C THR A 12 -14.01 -50.19 -73.92
N GLU A 13 -14.11 -50.00 -72.60
CA GLU A 13 -14.26 -51.12 -71.66
C GLU A 13 -14.96 -50.58 -70.40
N GLU A 14 -16.23 -50.98 -70.27
CA GLU A 14 -17.01 -50.85 -69.04
C GLU A 14 -16.49 -51.91 -68.07
N GLU A 15 -15.90 -51.50 -66.95
CA GLU A 15 -15.88 -52.32 -65.74
C GLU A 15 -16.63 -51.55 -64.65
N GLU A 16 -17.73 -52.16 -64.23
CA GLU A 16 -18.61 -51.75 -63.16
C GLU A 16 -17.82 -51.65 -61.84
N GLU A 17 -17.58 -50.44 -61.34
CA GLU A 17 -17.24 -50.23 -59.94
C GLU A 17 -18.47 -49.65 -59.23
N ILE A 18 -19.04 -50.51 -58.40
CA ILE A 18 -20.25 -50.36 -57.60
C ILE A 18 -20.26 -49.01 -56.86
N ASP A 19 -21.32 -48.24 -57.05
CA ASP A 19 -21.59 -46.98 -56.33
C ASP A 19 -21.83 -47.30 -54.84
N GLU A 20 -20.75 -47.36 -54.06
CA GLU A 20 -20.83 -47.47 -52.61
C GLU A 20 -21.50 -46.20 -52.05
N PRO A 21 -22.58 -46.31 -51.25
CA PRO A 21 -23.26 -45.15 -50.72
C PRO A 21 -22.32 -44.38 -49.78
N LYS A 22 -21.82 -43.23 -50.25
CA LYS A 22 -21.09 -42.28 -49.39
C LYS A 22 -22.02 -41.85 -48.25
N ALA A 23 -21.72 -42.33 -47.05
CA ALA A 23 -22.41 -41.92 -45.84
C ALA A 23 -22.38 -40.38 -45.73
N VAL A 24 -23.55 -39.76 -45.81
CA VAL A 24 -23.74 -38.33 -45.56
C VAL A 24 -23.48 -38.11 -44.07
N THR A 25 -22.24 -37.78 -43.74
CA THR A 25 -21.88 -37.40 -42.37
C THR A 25 -22.42 -36.01 -42.10
N VAL A 26 -23.56 -35.97 -41.40
CA VAL A 26 -24.14 -34.73 -40.88
C VAL A 26 -23.13 -34.15 -39.89
N ARG A 27 -22.35 -33.17 -40.35
CA ARG A 27 -21.46 -32.40 -39.47
C ARG A 27 -22.34 -31.48 -38.63
N PHE A 28 -22.62 -31.91 -37.42
CA PHE A 28 -23.24 -31.05 -36.41
C PHE A 28 -22.36 -29.81 -36.22
N ALA A 29 -22.96 -28.63 -36.29
CA ALA A 29 -22.26 -27.38 -36.08
C ALA A 29 -21.54 -27.42 -34.73
N GLN A 30 -20.22 -27.30 -34.75
CA GLN A 30 -19.42 -27.25 -33.53
C GLN A 30 -19.91 -26.08 -32.68
N GLN A 31 -20.32 -26.34 -31.45
CA GLN A 31 -20.73 -25.29 -30.52
C GLN A 31 -19.58 -24.30 -30.36
N GLU A 32 -19.84 -23.04 -30.68
CA GLU A 32 -18.86 -21.96 -30.57
C GLU A 32 -18.46 -21.81 -29.09
N THR A 33 -17.16 -21.79 -28.83
CA THR A 33 -16.65 -21.56 -27.46
C THR A 33 -16.91 -20.11 -27.03
N ASP A 34 -17.16 -19.88 -25.74
CA ASP A 34 -17.42 -18.53 -25.19
C ASP A 34 -16.31 -17.52 -25.51
N ARG A 35 -15.06 -17.98 -25.59
CA ARG A 35 -13.91 -17.15 -25.97
C ARG A 35 -13.98 -16.72 -27.43
N SER A 36 -14.35 -17.63 -28.33
CA SER A 36 -14.52 -17.32 -29.76
C SER A 36 -15.68 -16.35 -29.98
N LYS A 37 -16.81 -16.60 -29.30
CA LYS A 37 -17.99 -15.74 -29.37
C LYS A 37 -17.67 -14.29 -28.96
N ARG A 38 -16.99 -14.10 -27.82
CA ARG A 38 -16.55 -12.77 -27.36
C ARG A 38 -15.55 -12.10 -28.30
N ALA A 39 -14.67 -12.86 -28.94
CA ALA A 39 -13.72 -12.32 -29.92
C ALA A 39 -14.44 -11.88 -31.21
N ARG A 40 -15.41 -12.67 -31.67
CA ARG A 40 -16.27 -12.32 -32.80
C ARG A 40 -17.09 -11.06 -32.51
N GLU A 41 -17.69 -10.96 -31.33
CA GLU A 41 -18.50 -9.79 -30.93
C GLU A 41 -17.70 -8.48 -30.92
N LYS A 42 -16.39 -8.55 -30.68
CA LYS A 42 -15.46 -7.40 -30.73
C LYS A 42 -14.86 -7.17 -32.12
N SER A 43 -15.08 -8.07 -33.06
CA SER A 43 -14.52 -7.95 -34.40
C SER A 43 -15.23 -6.84 -35.17
N PHE A 44 -14.46 -6.13 -36.00
CA PHE A 44 -14.99 -5.06 -36.85
C PHE A 44 -16.18 -5.52 -37.70
N ARG A 45 -16.09 -6.72 -38.29
CA ARG A 45 -17.16 -7.31 -39.12
C ARG A 45 -18.46 -7.50 -38.35
N PHE A 46 -18.39 -7.96 -37.10
CA PHE A 46 -19.59 -8.16 -36.29
C PHE A 46 -20.23 -6.83 -35.89
N ILE A 47 -19.42 -5.84 -35.51
CA ILE A 47 -19.93 -4.50 -35.18
C ILE A 47 -20.58 -3.85 -36.40
N GLN A 48 -19.95 -3.95 -37.58
CA GLN A 48 -20.50 -3.43 -38.83
C GLN A 48 -21.83 -4.10 -39.19
N LEU A 49 -21.91 -5.44 -39.11
CA LEU A 49 -23.14 -6.16 -39.41
C LEU A 49 -24.26 -5.82 -38.41
N LYS A 50 -23.91 -5.56 -37.14
CA LYS A 50 -24.86 -5.07 -36.14
C LYS A 50 -25.37 -3.66 -36.47
N GLN A 51 -24.49 -2.76 -36.94
CA GLN A 51 -24.88 -1.42 -37.40
C GLN A 51 -25.79 -1.49 -38.64
N GLU A 52 -25.45 -2.34 -39.62
CA GLU A 52 -26.23 -2.52 -40.84
C GLU A 52 -27.58 -3.21 -40.59
N SER A 53 -27.71 -3.98 -39.51
CA SER A 53 -28.98 -4.60 -39.11
C SER A 53 -29.99 -3.63 -38.53
N GLU A 54 -29.58 -2.40 -38.19
CA GLU A 54 -30.50 -1.37 -37.72
C GLU A 54 -31.35 -0.85 -38.90
N PRO A 55 -32.68 -0.93 -38.84
CA PRO A 55 -33.53 -0.54 -39.96
C PRO A 55 -33.49 0.97 -40.17
N TRP A 56 -33.44 1.38 -41.44
CA TRP A 56 -33.56 2.79 -41.79
C TRP A 56 -34.94 3.34 -41.44
N ILE A 57 -34.96 4.49 -40.78
CA ILE A 57 -36.17 5.25 -40.47
C ILE A 57 -36.21 6.46 -41.39
N GLU A 58 -37.25 6.53 -42.24
CA GLU A 58 -37.47 7.71 -43.08
C GLU A 58 -37.96 8.87 -42.20
N ALA A 59 -37.18 9.95 -42.17
CA ALA A 59 -37.49 11.13 -41.37
C ALA A 59 -37.98 12.28 -42.27
N SER A 60 -39.10 12.90 -41.91
CA SER A 60 -39.53 14.13 -42.56
C SER A 60 -38.63 15.29 -42.11
N PHE A 61 -37.86 15.87 -43.04
CA PHE A 61 -37.03 17.02 -42.74
C PHE A 61 -37.84 18.33 -42.77
N HIS A 62 -37.74 19.12 -41.71
CA HIS A 62 -38.38 20.42 -41.59
C HIS A 62 -37.31 21.49 -41.43
N ASN A 63 -37.31 22.48 -42.33
CA ASN A 63 -36.33 23.57 -42.31
C ASN A 63 -36.47 24.45 -41.07
N PHE A 64 -35.37 25.12 -40.73
CA PHE A 64 -35.37 26.18 -39.72
C PHE A 64 -36.37 27.29 -40.07
N GLY A 65 -37.20 27.69 -39.11
CA GLY A 65 -38.25 28.70 -39.29
C GLY A 65 -39.59 28.14 -39.79
N SER A 66 -39.69 26.83 -40.05
CA SER A 66 -40.98 26.17 -40.26
C SER A 66 -41.83 26.17 -38.99
N GLU A 67 -43.15 26.11 -39.13
CA GLU A 67 -44.09 26.05 -38.01
C GLU A 67 -43.75 24.90 -37.04
N ARG A 68 -43.49 23.71 -37.57
CA ARG A 68 -43.11 22.53 -36.77
C ARG A 68 -41.82 22.76 -35.98
N SER A 69 -40.82 23.41 -36.58
CA SER A 69 -39.59 23.77 -35.85
C SER A 69 -39.85 24.76 -34.70
N GLY A 70 -40.83 25.65 -34.85
CA GLY A 70 -41.25 26.58 -33.79
C GLY A 70 -41.93 25.86 -32.62
N VAL A 71 -42.83 24.92 -32.91
CA VAL A 71 -43.49 24.09 -31.90
C VAL A 71 -42.47 23.25 -31.12
N GLU A 72 -41.59 22.53 -31.81
CA GLU A 72 -40.52 21.73 -31.18
C GLU A 72 -39.59 22.59 -30.31
N ARG A 73 -39.21 23.78 -30.79
CA ARG A 73 -38.40 24.73 -30.01
C ARG A 73 -39.10 25.18 -28.72
N SER A 74 -40.42 25.35 -28.76
CA SER A 74 -41.18 25.74 -27.56
C SER A 74 -41.13 24.67 -26.48
N MET A 75 -40.98 23.39 -26.85
CA MET A 75 -40.85 22.27 -25.90
C MET A 75 -39.49 22.22 -25.19
N LEU A 76 -38.48 22.98 -25.65
CA LEU A 76 -37.19 23.09 -24.96
C LEU A 76 -37.26 23.96 -23.70
N VAL A 77 -38.35 24.71 -23.50
CA VAL A 77 -38.52 25.60 -22.37
C VAL A 77 -39.24 24.88 -21.23
N CYS A 78 -38.68 24.91 -20.03
CA CYS A 78 -39.37 24.44 -18.83
C CYS A 78 -40.30 25.55 -18.31
N PRO A 79 -41.61 25.30 -18.11
CA PRO A 79 -42.54 26.32 -17.57
C PRO A 79 -42.27 26.73 -16.11
N GLN A 80 -41.49 25.93 -15.37
CA GLN A 80 -41.27 26.08 -13.93
C GLN A 80 -39.84 26.53 -13.59
N MET A 81 -39.29 27.46 -14.39
CA MET A 81 -37.94 28.01 -14.22
C MET A 81 -37.70 28.67 -12.85
N ASP A 82 -38.76 29.14 -12.19
CA ASP A 82 -38.67 29.87 -10.92
C ASP A 82 -38.61 28.95 -9.68
N ARG A 83 -38.72 27.64 -9.85
CA ARG A 83 -38.60 26.67 -8.76
C ARG A 83 -37.19 26.08 -8.73
N ASP A 84 -36.46 26.37 -7.67
CA ASP A 84 -35.19 25.71 -7.41
C ASP A 84 -35.41 24.38 -6.68
N GLU A 85 -35.54 23.31 -7.46
CA GLU A 85 -35.53 21.91 -6.99
C GLU A 85 -34.24 21.20 -7.42
N SER A 86 -33.13 21.93 -7.46
CA SER A 86 -31.84 21.36 -7.85
C SER A 86 -31.34 20.39 -6.77
N GLU A 87 -31.11 19.12 -7.11
CA GLU A 87 -30.35 18.16 -6.28
C GLU A 87 -28.83 18.43 -6.30
N LEU A 88 -28.42 19.63 -6.71
CA LEU A 88 -27.02 20.00 -6.82
C LEU A 88 -26.38 20.15 -5.43
N PRO A 89 -25.08 19.84 -5.31
CA PRO A 89 -24.39 19.97 -4.03
C PRO A 89 -24.47 21.41 -3.50
N LYS A 90 -24.92 21.56 -2.26
CA LYS A 90 -25.13 22.87 -1.62
C LYS A 90 -23.82 23.60 -1.33
N THR A 91 -22.72 22.87 -1.26
CA THR A 91 -21.40 23.42 -0.98
C THR A 91 -20.35 22.88 -1.96
N ILE A 92 -19.32 23.69 -2.18
CA ILE A 92 -18.14 23.32 -2.98
C ILE A 92 -17.51 22.02 -2.44
N GLN A 93 -17.50 21.84 -1.11
CA GLN A 93 -16.93 20.64 -0.51
C GLN A 93 -17.73 19.38 -0.83
N ASP A 94 -19.07 19.47 -0.87
CA ASP A 94 -19.91 18.33 -1.21
C ASP A 94 -19.79 17.98 -2.69
N TYR A 95 -19.71 18.99 -3.57
CA TYR A 95 -19.41 18.77 -4.98
C TYR A 95 -18.08 18.05 -5.20
N PHE A 96 -17.04 18.44 -4.45
CA PHE A 96 -15.75 17.75 -4.53
C PHE A 96 -15.81 16.30 -4.02
N LYS A 97 -16.61 16.00 -3.00
CA LYS A 97 -16.78 14.61 -2.52
C LYS A 97 -17.46 13.75 -3.59
N ASP A 98 -18.47 14.28 -4.26
CA ASP A 98 -19.21 13.54 -5.30
C ASP A 98 -18.35 13.27 -6.55
N LEU A 99 -17.42 14.19 -6.86
CA LEU A 99 -16.46 14.03 -7.97
C LEU A 99 -15.32 13.07 -7.65
N VAL A 100 -14.94 12.96 -6.37
CA VAL A 100 -13.83 12.11 -5.95
C VAL A 100 -14.36 10.72 -5.65
N LEU A 101 -14.09 9.79 -6.56
CA LEU A 101 -14.26 8.36 -6.28
C LEU A 101 -13.25 7.95 -5.20
N GLU A 102 -13.69 7.94 -3.94
CA GLU A 102 -12.91 7.32 -2.87
C GLU A 102 -12.72 5.85 -3.23
N ASN A 103 -11.47 5.46 -3.51
CA ASN A 103 -11.15 4.05 -3.74
C ASN A 103 -11.46 3.26 -2.45
N PRO A 104 -12.41 2.32 -2.46
CA PRO A 104 -12.85 1.60 -1.26
C PRO A 104 -11.78 0.64 -0.70
N SER A 105 -10.59 0.57 -1.31
CA SER A 105 -9.45 -0.21 -0.80
C SER A 105 -8.82 0.35 0.50
N SER A 106 -9.33 1.47 1.02
CA SER A 106 -8.88 2.07 2.28
C SER A 106 -9.90 2.00 3.43
N GLN A 107 -11.12 1.53 3.18
CA GLN A 107 -12.10 1.25 4.23
C GLN A 107 -12.10 -0.25 4.51
N GLY A 108 -11.72 -0.62 5.74
CA GLY A 108 -11.76 -2.00 6.21
C GLY A 108 -13.17 -2.60 6.17
N PRO A 109 -13.29 -3.95 6.16
CA PRO A 109 -14.53 -4.64 5.85
C PRO A 109 -15.53 -4.55 7.01
N GLY A 110 -16.64 -3.86 6.77
CA GLY A 110 -17.82 -3.83 7.62
C GLY A 110 -19.07 -4.24 6.83
N GLN A 111 -19.26 -5.56 6.72
CA GLN A 111 -20.50 -6.29 6.40
C GLN A 111 -20.96 -6.49 4.94
N ALA A 112 -21.07 -7.80 4.65
CA ALA A 112 -21.98 -8.50 3.75
C ALA A 112 -21.58 -8.66 2.27
N GLY A 113 -20.89 -9.77 1.98
CA GLY A 113 -20.80 -10.35 0.64
C GLY A 113 -19.57 -11.25 0.51
N GLN A 114 -19.78 -12.57 0.53
CA GLN A 114 -18.74 -13.58 0.41
C GLN A 114 -17.84 -13.36 -0.81
N ALA A 115 -16.53 -13.19 -0.60
CA ALA A 115 -15.53 -13.37 -1.65
C ALA A 115 -14.30 -14.07 -1.04
N LYS A 116 -13.91 -15.14 -1.71
CA LYS A 116 -12.97 -16.19 -1.29
C LYS A 116 -11.59 -15.62 -0.92
N GLN A 117 -11.05 -16.18 0.17
CA GLN A 117 -9.63 -16.12 0.51
C GLN A 117 -8.79 -16.62 -0.67
N SER A 118 -7.97 -15.75 -1.23
CA SER A 118 -6.73 -16.11 -1.91
C SER A 118 -5.57 -15.61 -1.06
N THR A 119 -5.04 -16.55 -0.27
CA THR A 119 -3.81 -16.42 0.49
C THR A 119 -2.61 -16.50 -0.45
N ASP A 120 -2.20 -15.39 -1.06
CA ASP A 120 -0.78 -15.20 -1.37
C ASP A 120 -0.48 -13.73 -1.73
N SER A 121 -0.02 -12.98 -0.74
CA SER A 121 0.85 -11.82 -1.01
C SER A 121 1.74 -11.61 0.21
N LYS A 122 2.79 -12.45 0.30
CA LYS A 122 4.00 -12.10 1.04
C LYS A 122 4.57 -10.81 0.43
N THR A 123 4.13 -9.67 0.92
CA THR A 123 4.86 -8.42 0.77
C THR A 123 5.96 -8.40 1.83
N PRO A 124 7.22 -8.14 1.46
CA PRO A 124 8.31 -8.08 2.43
C PRO A 124 8.09 -6.90 3.38
N VAL A 125 7.97 -7.21 4.66
CA VAL A 125 7.95 -6.26 5.77
C VAL A 125 9.31 -5.55 5.79
N GLY A 126 9.35 -4.29 5.37
CA GLY A 126 10.60 -3.53 5.34
C GLY A 126 10.58 -2.22 4.56
N ALA A 127 9.60 -2.00 3.69
CA ALA A 127 9.37 -0.68 3.11
C ALA A 127 8.39 0.11 4.00
N PRO A 128 8.71 1.33 4.47
CA PRO A 128 7.70 2.21 5.00
C PRO A 128 6.69 2.45 3.86
N LYS A 129 5.48 1.91 4.01
CA LYS A 129 4.38 2.30 3.13
C LYS A 129 4.17 3.78 3.39
N GLU A 130 4.68 4.63 2.50
CA GLU A 130 4.49 6.07 2.57
C GLU A 130 2.97 6.30 2.54
N MET A 131 2.42 6.66 3.69
CA MET A 131 1.00 6.93 3.84
C MET A 131 0.76 8.40 3.53
N SER A 132 -0.27 8.69 2.74
CA SER A 132 -0.64 10.07 2.48
C SER A 132 -1.03 10.78 3.78
N MET A 133 -0.75 12.09 3.88
CA MET A 133 -1.18 12.92 5.01
C MET A 133 -2.70 12.84 5.24
N HIS A 134 -3.48 12.67 4.16
CA HIS A 134 -4.92 12.51 4.23
C HIS A 134 -5.33 11.21 4.94
N THR A 135 -4.69 10.10 4.59
CA THR A 135 -4.90 8.80 5.26
C THR A 135 -4.50 8.89 6.72
N LEU A 136 -3.37 9.55 7.02
CA LEU A 136 -2.87 9.73 8.38
C LEU A 136 -3.85 10.53 9.25
N ASN A 137 -4.46 11.59 8.70
CA ASN A 137 -5.45 12.40 9.40
C ASN A 137 -6.75 11.66 9.73
N ASN A 138 -7.08 10.60 8.99
CA ASN A 138 -8.27 9.80 9.21
C ASN A 138 -8.04 8.64 10.21
N LEU A 139 -6.81 8.44 10.69
CA LEU A 139 -6.50 7.43 11.70
C LEU A 139 -6.89 7.90 13.11
N PRO A 140 -7.27 6.97 14.01
CA PRO A 140 -7.34 7.25 15.44
C PRO A 140 -6.02 7.84 15.96
N LEU A 141 -6.08 8.74 16.94
CA LEU A 141 -4.90 9.48 17.45
C LEU A 141 -3.72 8.56 17.80
N GLN A 142 -3.99 7.41 18.42
CA GLN A 142 -2.95 6.44 18.79
C GLN A 142 -2.23 5.86 17.56
N ASP A 143 -2.98 5.49 16.52
CA ASP A 143 -2.44 4.92 15.29
C ASP A 143 -1.70 5.98 14.46
N HIS A 144 -2.20 7.22 14.47
CA HIS A 144 -1.51 8.36 13.87
C HIS A 144 -0.14 8.57 14.54
N ILE A 145 -0.09 8.65 15.88
CA ILE A 145 1.18 8.81 16.63
C ILE A 145 2.14 7.66 16.29
N LYS A 146 1.64 6.41 16.27
CA LYS A 146 2.45 5.23 15.94
C LYS A 146 2.99 5.30 14.51
N ALA A 147 2.17 5.70 13.55
CA ALA A 147 2.57 5.87 12.15
C ALA A 147 3.65 6.93 11.97
N VAL A 148 3.52 8.10 12.61
CA VAL A 148 4.53 9.16 12.60
C VAL A 148 5.85 8.65 13.19
N LEU A 149 5.80 7.97 14.33
CA LEU A 149 6.99 7.41 14.98
C LEU A 149 7.66 6.28 14.17
N LEU A 150 6.88 5.45 13.49
CA LEU A 150 7.40 4.40 12.61
C LEU A 150 8.16 4.98 11.41
N SER A 151 7.72 6.13 10.91
CA SER A 151 8.39 6.85 9.82
C SER A 151 9.61 7.63 10.33
N ALA A 152 9.44 8.49 11.33
CA ALA A 152 10.48 9.40 11.80
C ALA A 152 11.56 8.74 12.67
N LYS A 153 11.23 7.63 13.36
CA LYS A 153 12.03 6.94 14.40
C LYS A 153 12.31 7.76 15.66
N ILE A 154 12.58 9.06 15.51
CA ILE A 154 12.87 10.03 16.54
C ILE A 154 12.17 11.36 16.22
N ILE A 155 11.57 11.98 17.23
CA ILE A 155 10.85 13.25 17.08
C ILE A 155 10.87 14.05 18.39
N ASP A 156 10.98 15.37 18.31
CA ASP A 156 10.72 16.26 19.45
C ASP A 156 9.20 16.49 19.63
N PHE A 157 8.78 16.91 20.83
CA PHE A 157 7.36 16.97 21.13
C PHE A 157 6.63 18.08 20.36
N ALA A 158 7.27 19.23 20.16
CA ALA A 158 6.69 20.35 19.42
C ALA A 158 6.43 19.98 17.96
N LYS A 159 7.40 19.30 17.33
CA LYS A 159 7.29 18.83 15.96
C LYS A 159 6.18 17.80 15.84
N LEU A 160 6.09 16.83 16.75
CA LEU A 160 5.00 15.86 16.74
C LEU A 160 3.64 16.55 16.79
N MET A 161 3.44 17.49 17.72
CA MET A 161 2.18 18.23 17.84
C MET A 161 1.83 19.01 16.56
N SER A 162 2.83 19.45 15.78
CA SER A 162 2.62 20.13 14.50
C SER A 162 2.15 19.21 13.36
N VAL A 163 2.38 17.90 13.46
CA VAL A 163 1.97 16.93 12.42
C VAL A 163 0.64 16.25 12.74
N LEU A 164 0.27 16.20 14.02
CA LEU A 164 -0.99 15.62 14.49
C LEU A 164 -2.21 16.49 14.11
N PRO A 165 -3.43 15.93 14.11
CA PRO A 165 -4.63 16.69 13.82
C PRO A 165 -4.77 17.91 14.74
N PRO A 166 -5.25 19.05 14.21
CA PRO A 166 -5.42 20.26 15.01
C PRO A 166 -6.34 19.97 16.21
N LYS A 167 -6.02 20.55 17.37
CA LYS A 167 -6.71 20.33 18.66
C LYS A 167 -6.46 18.97 19.32
N SER A 168 -5.45 18.22 18.90
CA SER A 168 -4.99 17.05 19.65
C SER A 168 -4.60 17.44 21.08
N ASP A 169 -5.16 16.78 22.08
CA ASP A 169 -4.87 17.04 23.49
C ASP A 169 -3.43 16.60 23.84
N PRO A 170 -2.54 17.51 24.28
CA PRO A 170 -1.16 17.18 24.61
C PRO A 170 -1.04 16.08 25.67
N THR A 171 -1.94 16.04 26.66
CA THR A 171 -1.89 15.07 27.76
C THR A 171 -2.12 13.64 27.24
N SER A 172 -3.13 13.49 26.40
CA SER A 172 -3.44 12.23 25.71
C SER A 172 -2.30 11.79 24.80
N VAL A 173 -1.70 12.72 24.05
CA VAL A 173 -0.54 12.42 23.18
C VAL A 173 0.62 11.88 24.02
N VAL A 174 0.98 12.53 25.13
CA VAL A 174 2.06 12.06 26.03
C VAL A 174 1.75 10.70 26.64
N ARG A 175 0.48 10.43 26.97
CA ARG A 175 0.05 9.11 27.46
C ARG A 175 0.25 8.02 26.41
N PHE A 176 -0.16 8.27 25.16
CA PHE A 176 0.01 7.31 24.07
C PHE A 176 1.47 7.13 23.68
N LEU A 177 2.27 8.19 23.69
CA LEU A 177 3.71 8.12 23.41
C LEU A 177 4.42 7.13 24.32
N GLN A 178 4.12 7.13 25.62
CA GLN A 178 4.73 6.18 26.57
C GLN A 178 4.44 4.70 26.23
N GLN A 179 3.37 4.42 25.47
CA GLN A 179 3.04 3.06 25.04
C GLN A 179 3.90 2.62 23.86
N VAL A 180 4.29 3.52 22.96
CA VAL A 180 4.96 3.20 21.68
C VAL A 180 6.37 3.77 21.52
N ALA A 181 6.80 4.63 22.43
CA ALA A 181 8.09 5.30 22.41
C ALA A 181 8.71 5.36 23.81
N VAL A 182 10.00 5.66 23.84
CA VAL A 182 10.80 5.91 25.04
C VAL A 182 11.42 7.31 24.94
N LEU A 183 11.65 7.94 26.10
CA LEU A 183 12.21 9.28 26.16
C LEU A 183 13.74 9.23 26.27
N ILE A 184 14.44 10.03 25.45
CA ILE A 184 15.90 10.19 25.46
C ILE A 184 16.23 11.66 25.21
N GLN A 185 16.90 12.30 26.17
CA GLN A 185 17.24 13.73 26.11
C GLN A 185 16.03 14.63 25.77
N GLY A 186 14.85 14.32 26.32
CA GLY A 186 13.60 15.04 26.05
C GLY A 186 12.91 14.70 24.72
N CYS A 187 13.58 13.99 23.81
CA CYS A 187 13.00 13.56 22.54
C CYS A 187 12.37 12.16 22.65
N TRP A 188 11.36 11.90 21.82
CA TRP A 188 10.66 10.61 21.77
C TRP A 188 11.25 9.73 20.68
N VAL A 189 11.64 8.51 21.06
CA VAL A 189 12.21 7.50 20.17
C VAL A 189 11.31 6.26 20.17
N VAL A 190 10.93 5.77 18.99
CA VAL A 190 10.06 4.59 18.86
C VAL A 190 10.67 3.35 19.54
N LYS A 191 9.86 2.54 20.23
CA LYS A 191 10.32 1.32 20.92
C LYS A 191 10.86 0.27 19.94
N SER A 192 11.84 -0.51 20.40
CA SER A 192 12.51 -1.52 19.56
C SER A 192 11.59 -2.65 19.12
N GLU A 193 10.71 -3.13 20.00
CA GLU A 193 9.68 -4.14 19.69
C GLU A 193 8.66 -3.70 18.61
N ILE A 194 8.54 -2.39 18.36
CA ILE A 194 7.66 -1.85 17.32
C ILE A 194 8.37 -1.82 15.98
N LEU A 195 9.70 -1.65 15.96
CA LEU A 195 10.50 -1.69 14.74
C LEU A 195 10.87 -3.11 14.32
N TYR A 196 11.12 -3.98 15.28
CA TYR A 196 11.50 -5.37 15.08
C TYR A 196 10.51 -6.26 15.84
N PRO A 197 9.33 -6.53 15.26
CA PRO A 197 8.37 -7.46 15.84
C PRO A 197 8.98 -8.85 16.04
N LYS A 198 8.42 -9.63 16.96
CA LYS A 198 8.84 -11.02 17.21
C LYS A 198 8.83 -11.85 15.93
N ASP A 199 9.74 -12.83 15.86
CA ASP A 199 9.87 -13.76 14.74
C ASP A 199 10.24 -13.07 13.40
N THR A 200 10.76 -11.84 13.45
CA THR A 200 11.34 -11.16 12.28
C THR A 200 12.86 -11.21 12.30
N PHE A 201 13.47 -10.91 11.16
CA PHE A 201 14.92 -10.94 10.98
C PHE A 201 15.40 -9.65 10.32
N SER A 202 16.65 -9.27 10.58
CA SER A 202 17.28 -8.16 9.87
C SER A 202 17.24 -8.41 8.37
N PRO A 203 16.76 -7.45 7.56
CA PRO A 203 16.71 -7.60 6.11
C PRO A 203 18.09 -7.59 5.46
N ARG A 204 19.14 -7.21 6.21
CA ARG A 204 20.52 -7.11 5.70
C ARG A 204 21.31 -8.38 5.96
N THR A 205 21.22 -8.91 7.17
CA THR A 205 22.14 -9.92 7.70
C THR A 205 21.43 -11.16 8.21
N GLY A 206 20.10 -11.14 8.30
CA GLY A 206 19.31 -12.23 8.88
C GLY A 206 19.37 -12.32 10.41
N ALA A 207 19.91 -11.31 11.11
CA ALA A 207 19.95 -11.31 12.58
C ALA A 207 18.53 -11.34 13.19
N PRO A 208 18.23 -12.23 14.16
CA PRO A 208 16.91 -12.28 14.81
C PRO A 208 16.49 -10.97 15.48
N SER A 209 15.18 -10.69 15.48
CA SER A 209 14.57 -9.47 16.03
C SER A 209 14.95 -9.20 17.49
N GLU A 210 15.12 -10.25 18.29
CA GLU A 210 15.47 -10.16 19.71
C GLU A 210 16.89 -9.62 19.91
N ILE A 211 17.80 -9.95 18.99
CA ILE A 211 19.19 -9.46 19.01
C ILE A 211 19.20 -8.00 18.54
N MET A 212 18.47 -7.68 17.46
CA MET A 212 18.31 -6.31 16.98
C MET A 212 17.71 -5.39 18.05
N CYS A 213 16.67 -5.85 18.76
CA CYS A 213 16.05 -5.12 19.86
C CYS A 213 17.03 -4.87 21.00
N ARG A 214 17.75 -5.91 21.45
CA ARG A 214 18.75 -5.77 22.53
C ARG A 214 19.87 -4.79 22.18
N ALA A 215 20.39 -4.86 20.96
CA ALA A 215 21.43 -3.95 20.49
C ALA A 215 20.93 -2.51 20.37
N ARG A 216 19.74 -2.30 19.81
CA ARG A 216 19.12 -0.97 19.71
C ARG A 216 18.83 -0.41 21.09
N ASP A 217 18.27 -1.20 21.99
CA ASP A 217 17.99 -0.77 23.36
C ASP A 217 19.25 -0.40 24.14
N PHE A 218 20.36 -1.12 23.92
CA PHE A 218 21.65 -0.74 24.45
C PHE A 218 22.16 0.58 23.87
N LEU A 219 22.01 0.79 22.56
CA LEU A 219 22.38 2.06 21.91
C LEU A 219 21.57 3.23 22.48
N LEU A 220 20.26 3.06 22.64
CA LEU A 220 19.38 4.05 23.23
C LEU A 220 19.77 4.35 24.69
N PHE A 221 20.11 3.32 25.47
CA PHE A 221 20.63 3.50 26.82
C PHE A 221 21.94 4.31 26.83
N LEU A 222 22.87 4.07 25.91
CA LEU A 222 24.10 4.87 25.84
C LEU A 222 23.80 6.37 25.64
N TYR A 223 22.75 6.70 24.87
CA TYR A 223 22.32 8.08 24.67
C TYR A 223 21.65 8.73 25.88
N THR A 224 21.23 7.97 26.89
CA THR A 224 20.80 8.54 28.18
C THR A 224 21.98 8.97 29.04
N GLN A 225 23.16 8.37 28.81
CA GLN A 225 24.38 8.64 29.59
C GLN A 225 25.29 9.67 28.93
N SER A 226 25.35 9.67 27.59
CA SER A 226 26.25 10.51 26.80
C SER A 226 25.56 10.98 25.53
N ARG A 227 25.93 12.16 25.04
CA ARG A 227 25.44 12.65 23.75
C ARG A 227 26.09 11.96 22.54
N HIS A 228 27.26 11.36 22.75
CA HIS A 228 28.04 10.70 21.70
C HIS A 228 28.29 9.23 22.01
N VAL A 229 28.23 8.40 20.96
CA VAL A 229 28.56 6.97 21.01
C VAL A 229 29.68 6.65 20.01
N THR A 230 30.72 5.95 20.49
CA THR A 230 31.79 5.45 19.61
C THR A 230 31.35 4.17 18.91
N ARG A 231 31.38 4.17 17.56
CA ARG A 231 30.94 3.02 16.75
C ARG A 231 31.68 1.73 17.10
N THR A 232 33.00 1.78 17.26
CA THR A 232 33.84 0.60 17.54
C THR A 232 33.46 -0.05 18.87
N LYS A 233 33.46 0.73 19.95
CA LYS A 233 33.06 0.27 21.30
C LYS A 233 31.64 -0.31 21.31
N PHE A 234 30.71 0.35 20.61
CA PHE A 234 29.34 -0.14 20.48
C PHE A 234 29.29 -1.50 19.75
N ALA A 235 29.92 -1.59 18.57
CA ALA A 235 29.95 -2.81 17.76
C ALA A 235 30.55 -4.01 18.51
N GLU A 236 31.67 -3.80 19.20
CA GLU A 236 32.34 -4.82 20.02
C GLU A 236 31.44 -5.33 21.16
N THR A 237 30.64 -4.46 21.74
CA THR A 237 29.75 -4.81 22.86
C THR A 237 28.55 -5.63 22.40
N VAL A 238 27.91 -5.22 21.30
CA VAL A 238 26.68 -5.87 20.83
C VAL A 238 26.91 -7.10 19.95
N ARG A 239 28.14 -7.28 19.42
CA ARG A 239 28.53 -8.37 18.53
C ARG A 239 27.60 -8.54 17.32
N LEU A 240 27.08 -7.43 16.80
CA LEU A 240 26.31 -7.39 15.54
C LEU A 240 27.24 -7.17 14.35
N PHE A 241 26.77 -7.62 13.18
CA PHE A 241 27.44 -7.32 11.92
C PHE A 241 27.55 -5.80 11.70
N PRO A 242 28.66 -5.31 11.10
CA PRO A 242 28.89 -3.88 10.88
C PRO A 242 27.76 -3.17 10.11
N GLU A 243 27.08 -3.89 9.21
CA GLU A 243 25.95 -3.41 8.42
C GLU A 243 24.77 -3.04 9.32
N ASP A 244 24.39 -3.91 10.27
CA ASP A 244 23.31 -3.66 11.21
C ASP A 244 23.66 -2.54 12.18
N VAL A 245 24.90 -2.53 12.69
CA VAL A 245 25.41 -1.45 13.55
C VAL A 245 25.27 -0.10 12.86
N LYS A 246 25.64 -0.03 11.57
CA LYS A 246 25.53 1.18 10.76
C LYS A 246 24.07 1.60 10.56
N VAL A 247 23.15 0.65 10.35
CA VAL A 247 21.71 0.93 10.25
C VAL A 247 21.17 1.51 11.55
N LEU A 248 21.42 0.84 12.68
CA LEU A 248 20.97 1.29 14.01
C LEU A 248 21.44 2.71 14.34
N LEU A 249 22.71 3.02 14.06
CA LEU A 249 23.25 4.36 14.29
C LEU A 249 22.61 5.41 13.38
N LYS A 250 22.44 5.12 12.10
CA LYS A 250 21.84 6.07 11.14
C LYS A 250 20.38 6.41 11.43
N GLU A 251 19.64 5.53 12.10
CA GLU A 251 18.23 5.79 12.43
C GLU A 251 18.05 6.89 13.49
N ILE A 252 19.02 7.10 14.37
CA ILE A 252 18.85 7.95 15.57
C ILE A 252 20.04 8.89 15.84
N ALA A 253 21.07 8.84 15.01
CA ALA A 253 22.29 9.60 15.21
C ALA A 253 22.93 10.02 13.89
N LYS A 254 23.78 11.05 13.99
CA LYS A 254 24.58 11.58 12.88
C LYS A 254 26.08 11.43 13.18
N PRO A 255 26.92 11.18 12.17
CA PRO A 255 28.36 11.10 12.37
C PRO A 255 28.96 12.49 12.63
N THR A 256 29.86 12.56 13.59
CA THR A 256 30.65 13.74 13.99
C THR A 256 32.11 13.31 14.23
N PRO A 257 33.07 14.24 14.35
CA PRO A 257 34.45 13.91 14.69
C PRO A 257 34.59 13.14 16.02
N ASP A 258 33.73 13.45 17.00
CA ASP A 258 33.75 12.84 18.34
C ASP A 258 32.99 11.51 18.43
N GLY A 259 32.42 11.05 17.32
CA GLY A 259 31.64 9.81 17.23
C GLY A 259 30.25 10.03 16.64
N TRP A 260 29.28 9.21 17.05
CA TRP A 260 27.89 9.36 16.60
C TRP A 260 27.12 10.19 17.62
N GLU A 261 26.69 11.38 17.21
CA GLU A 261 25.92 12.30 18.04
C GLU A 261 24.42 12.01 17.90
N PHE A 262 23.69 12.02 19.01
CA PHE A 262 22.23 11.92 19.01
C PHE A 262 21.61 12.97 18.04
N LEU A 263 20.68 12.52 17.21
CA LEU A 263 20.25 13.26 16.02
C LEU A 263 19.60 14.61 16.35
N LEU A 264 18.76 14.65 17.39
CA LEU A 264 18.04 15.85 17.80
C LEU A 264 18.75 16.56 18.97
N PRO A 265 18.61 17.88 19.10
CA PRO A 265 19.00 18.60 20.30
C PRO A 265 18.16 18.15 21.50
N CYS A 266 18.66 18.38 22.71
CA CYS A 266 17.90 18.08 23.93
C CYS A 266 16.64 18.95 24.01
N ASP A 267 15.46 18.34 24.06
CA ASP A 267 14.16 19.02 24.16
C ASP A 267 13.92 19.45 25.61
N ARG A 268 14.53 20.59 25.96
CA ARG A 268 14.44 21.17 27.31
C ARG A 268 13.03 21.63 27.66
N ASP A 269 12.25 22.04 26.67
CA ASP A 269 10.88 22.50 26.84
C ASP A 269 9.98 21.34 27.29
N PHE A 270 10.11 20.17 26.63
CA PHE A 270 9.41 18.98 27.05
C PHE A 270 9.80 18.55 28.47
N ILE A 271 11.10 18.55 28.77
CA ILE A 271 11.61 18.16 30.10
C ILE A 271 11.03 19.06 31.20
N SER A 272 11.04 20.38 30.98
CA SER A 272 10.51 21.34 31.95
C SER A 272 8.99 21.22 32.11
N LYS A 273 8.27 20.89 31.02
CA LYS A 273 6.81 20.85 31.03
C LYS A 273 6.23 19.55 31.59
N TYR A 274 6.94 18.43 31.48
CA TYR A 274 6.46 17.11 31.91
C TYR A 274 7.46 16.36 32.83
N PRO A 275 7.88 16.95 33.97
CA PRO A 275 8.91 16.38 34.84
C PRO A 275 8.54 14.99 35.38
N ASP A 276 7.27 14.74 35.71
CA ASP A 276 6.82 13.44 36.21
C ASP A 276 6.97 12.31 35.17
N VAL A 277 6.82 12.65 33.88
CA VAL A 277 6.98 11.70 32.78
C VAL A 277 8.46 11.41 32.59
N VAL A 278 9.31 12.44 32.65
CA VAL A 278 10.78 12.29 32.60
C VAL A 278 11.25 11.37 33.73
N GLN A 279 10.80 11.59 34.96
CA GLN A 279 11.17 10.77 36.11
C GLN A 279 10.74 9.31 35.92
N ARG A 280 9.51 9.05 35.47
CA ARG A 280 9.04 7.69 35.17
C ARG A 280 9.86 7.02 34.07
N GLN A 281 10.19 7.74 33.00
CA GLN A 281 11.04 7.21 31.92
C GLN A 281 12.45 6.89 32.41
N GLN A 282 13.00 7.69 33.32
CA GLN A 282 14.29 7.39 33.96
C GLN A 282 14.22 6.07 34.74
N MET A 283 13.19 5.87 35.57
CA MET A 283 13.01 4.60 36.31
C MET A 283 12.92 3.39 35.36
N LEU A 284 12.25 3.53 34.21
CA LEU A 284 12.18 2.49 33.19
C LEU A 284 13.57 2.19 32.60
N TRP A 285 14.38 3.21 32.35
CA TRP A 285 15.76 3.03 31.86
C TRP A 285 16.65 2.37 32.91
N ASP A 286 16.53 2.74 34.17
CA ASP A 286 17.30 2.13 35.27
C ASP A 286 16.99 0.63 35.39
N ALA A 287 15.71 0.26 35.31
CA ALA A 287 15.29 -1.14 35.29
C ALA A 287 15.82 -1.87 34.04
N LYS A 288 15.76 -1.23 32.87
CA LYS A 288 16.24 -1.80 31.61
C LYS A 288 17.76 -1.99 31.58
N GLN A 289 18.52 -1.08 32.20
CA GLN A 289 19.97 -1.19 32.36
C GLN A 289 20.35 -2.45 33.15
N GLN A 290 19.62 -2.77 34.23
CA GLN A 290 19.87 -3.99 35.00
C GLN A 290 19.67 -5.25 34.16
N PHE A 291 18.70 -5.24 33.24
CA PHE A 291 18.48 -6.35 32.31
C PHE A 291 19.60 -6.43 31.25
N LEU A 292 19.91 -5.31 30.58
CA LEU A 292 20.93 -5.25 29.53
C LEU A 292 22.32 -5.65 30.05
N SER A 293 22.69 -5.16 31.23
CA SER A 293 23.98 -5.51 31.86
C SER A 293 24.10 -7.00 32.18
N LYS A 294 23.02 -7.67 32.59
CA LYS A 294 23.00 -9.13 32.77
C LYS A 294 23.14 -9.84 31.42
N SER A 295 22.39 -9.43 30.40
CA SER A 295 22.42 -10.06 29.06
C SER A 295 23.80 -9.98 28.39
N PHE A 296 24.48 -8.83 28.45
CA PHE A 296 25.83 -8.69 27.86
C PHE A 296 26.93 -9.33 28.72
N ARG A 297 26.73 -9.52 30.03
CA ARG A 297 27.63 -10.33 30.87
C ARG A 297 27.50 -11.82 30.58
N LEU A 298 26.28 -12.33 30.44
CA LEU A 298 26.01 -13.74 30.10
C LEU A 298 26.55 -14.10 28.70
N ALA A 299 26.34 -13.23 27.70
CA ALA A 299 26.88 -13.43 26.34
C ALA A 299 28.43 -13.45 26.29
N ARG A 300 29.12 -12.89 27.29
CA ARG A 300 30.59 -13.00 27.41
C ARG A 300 31.05 -14.34 27.98
N GLN A 301 30.23 -15.01 28.79
CA GLN A 301 30.54 -16.31 29.38
C GLN A 301 30.24 -17.45 28.41
N GLU A 302 29.13 -17.39 27.65
CA GLU A 302 28.78 -18.42 26.66
C GLU A 302 29.78 -18.46 25.49
N GLY A 303 30.35 -17.32 25.07
CA GLY A 303 31.38 -17.27 24.03
C GLY A 303 32.79 -17.75 24.48
N GLN A 304 32.96 -18.13 25.75
CA GLN A 304 34.19 -18.72 26.28
C GLN A 304 34.04 -20.23 26.58
N GLY A 305 32.85 -20.81 26.37
CA GLY A 305 32.55 -22.21 26.68
C GLY A 305 32.77 -23.22 25.54
N ASP A 306 32.95 -22.77 24.29
CA ASP A 306 33.11 -23.64 23.11
C ASP A 306 34.58 -23.72 22.62
N VAL A 307 35.51 -23.89 23.56
CA VAL A 307 36.87 -24.39 23.27
C VAL A 307 37.25 -25.41 24.33
N VAL A 308 36.68 -26.61 24.23
CA VAL A 308 37.25 -27.85 24.78
C VAL A 308 37.10 -28.95 23.75
#